data_AF-A0AAN6SJY9-F1
#
_entry.id   AF-A0AAN6SJY9-F1
#
_cell.length_a   1.000
_cell.length_b   1.000
_cell.length_c   1.000
_cell.angle_alpha   90.00
_cell.angle_beta   90.00
_cell.angle_gamma   90.00
#
_symmetry.space_group_name_H-M   'P 1'
#
loop_
_entity.id
_entity.type
_entity.pdbx_description
1 polymer ?
#
loop_
_entity_poly.entity_id
_entity_poly.type
_entity_poly.pdbx_seq_one_letter_code
_entity_poly.pdbx_strand_id
1 'polypeptide(L)'
;ASIGAYIDDRTSHIKCPRHDPFLQDHVRQVLRQKADGTFLWVALVLQELGQAKPWAMRRVVDDIPKGLDELYGRMIEQLQQLREEDREYCQLVLATATLACRPLRLPELGAVSGLPGEISGEAEWMQQIVTMSGSLLTVRDETVYFVHQSAKEYLIGKAASIIIPCGPAAAHWSIFQRSLDARS
;
A
#
# COMPACT_ATOMS: atom_id res chain seq x y z
N ALA A 1 -10.31 6.19 -22.45
CA ALA A 1 -11.21 5.02 -22.37
C ALA A 1 -12.22 5.23 -21.25
N SER A 2 -13.46 4.74 -21.36
CA SER A 2 -14.39 4.76 -20.23
C SER A 2 -13.92 3.78 -19.13
N ILE A 3 -14.36 4.00 -17.89
CA ILE A 3 -14.02 3.06 -16.80
C ILE A 3 -14.56 1.65 -17.07
N GLY A 4 -15.72 1.53 -17.73
CA GLY A 4 -16.28 0.25 -18.13
C GLY A 4 -15.37 -0.52 -19.10
N ALA A 5 -14.90 0.15 -20.16
CA ALA A 5 -13.98 -0.45 -21.11
C ALA A 5 -12.64 -0.83 -20.45
N TYR A 6 -12.16 -0.02 -19.51
CA TYR A 6 -10.96 -0.34 -18.72
C TYR A 6 -11.17 -1.56 -17.83
N ILE A 7 -12.31 -1.68 -17.13
CA ILE A 7 -12.63 -2.87 -16.33
C ILE A 7 -12.70 -4.11 -17.23
N ASP A 8 -13.33 -4.01 -18.40
CA ASP A 8 -13.48 -5.15 -19.32
C ASP A 8 -12.11 -5.64 -19.82
N ASP A 9 -11.27 -4.72 -20.27
CA ASP A 9 -9.89 -5.00 -20.68
C ASP A 9 -9.11 -5.68 -19.56
N ARG A 10 -9.08 -5.08 -18.37
CA ARG A 10 -8.27 -5.56 -17.25
C ARG A 10 -8.75 -6.89 -16.68
N THR A 11 -10.07 -7.13 -16.66
CA THR A 11 -10.63 -8.41 -16.22
C THR A 11 -10.44 -9.52 -17.23
N SER A 12 -10.27 -9.20 -18.53
CA SER A 12 -10.01 -10.19 -19.59
C SER A 12 -8.77 -11.08 -19.31
N HIS A 13 -7.83 -10.57 -18.51
CA HIS A 13 -6.58 -11.25 -18.17
C HIS A 13 -6.63 -12.08 -16.88
N ILE A 14 -7.76 -12.09 -16.16
CA ILE A 14 -7.91 -12.88 -14.93
C ILE A 14 -8.03 -14.36 -15.29
N LYS A 15 -7.12 -15.18 -14.78
CA LYS A 15 -7.17 -16.64 -14.96
C LYS A 15 -8.19 -17.23 -14.01
N CYS A 16 -9.28 -17.75 -14.55
CA CYS A 16 -10.29 -18.45 -13.75
C CYS A 16 -9.77 -19.80 -13.26
N PRO A 17 -9.93 -20.12 -11.96
CA PRO A 17 -9.71 -21.48 -11.47
C PRO A 17 -10.69 -22.44 -12.15
N ARG A 18 -10.28 -23.70 -12.38
CA ARG A 18 -11.17 -24.72 -12.97
C ARG A 18 -12.48 -24.91 -12.18
N HIS A 19 -12.47 -24.64 -10.88
CA HIS A 19 -13.62 -24.78 -9.99
C HIS A 19 -14.50 -23.53 -9.89
N ASP A 20 -14.09 -22.39 -10.45
CA ASP A 20 -14.90 -21.16 -10.52
C ASP A 20 -14.78 -20.52 -11.91
N PRO A 21 -15.43 -21.11 -12.93
CA PRO A 21 -15.36 -20.61 -14.30
C PRO A 21 -16.04 -19.24 -14.47
N PHE A 22 -16.86 -18.81 -13.51
CA PHE A 22 -17.58 -17.53 -13.55
C PHE A 22 -16.88 -16.42 -12.75
N LEU A 23 -15.70 -16.69 -12.18
CA LEU A 23 -14.96 -15.71 -11.37
C LEU A 23 -14.72 -14.40 -12.12
N GLN A 24 -14.33 -14.49 -13.41
CA GLN A 24 -14.04 -13.31 -14.21
C GLN A 24 -15.26 -12.40 -14.40
N ASP A 25 -16.43 -12.99 -14.71
CA ASP A 25 -17.68 -12.23 -14.89
C ASP A 25 -18.14 -11.64 -13.55
N HIS A 26 -17.98 -12.39 -12.47
CA HIS A 26 -18.28 -11.92 -11.11
C HIS A 26 -17.40 -10.73 -10.72
N VAL A 27 -16.08 -10.84 -10.90
CA VAL A 27 -15.14 -9.73 -10.64
C VAL A 27 -15.50 -8.52 -11.48
N ARG A 28 -15.79 -8.70 -12.78
CA ARG A 28 -16.21 -7.61 -13.67
C ARG A 28 -17.47 -6.91 -13.15
N GLN A 29 -18.47 -7.66 -12.71
CA GLN A 29 -19.71 -7.11 -12.16
C GLN A 29 -19.44 -6.31 -10.88
N VAL A 30 -18.69 -6.87 -9.92
CA VAL A 30 -18.38 -6.20 -8.66
C VAL A 30 -17.58 -4.92 -8.90
N LEU A 31 -16.57 -4.95 -9.79
CA LEU A 31 -15.79 -3.76 -10.14
C LEU A 31 -16.68 -2.66 -10.73
N ARG A 32 -17.60 -3.00 -11.66
CA ARG A 32 -18.53 -2.01 -12.25
C ARG A 32 -19.44 -1.38 -11.21
N GLN A 33 -19.85 -2.13 -10.18
CA GLN A 33 -20.74 -1.65 -9.12
C GLN A 33 -20.01 -0.78 -8.09
N LYS A 34 -18.78 -1.16 -7.70
CA LYS A 34 -18.05 -0.56 -6.58
C LYS A 34 -16.98 0.48 -6.99
N ALA A 35 -16.55 0.51 -8.24
CA ALA A 35 -15.47 1.43 -8.66
C ALA A 35 -15.86 2.91 -8.63
N ASP A 36 -17.15 3.23 -8.79
CA ASP A 36 -17.67 4.59 -8.73
C ASP A 36 -16.92 5.59 -9.62
N GLY A 37 -16.52 5.16 -10.83
CA GLY A 37 -15.74 6.01 -11.74
C GLY A 37 -14.24 6.13 -11.44
N THR A 38 -13.73 5.42 -10.43
CA THR A 38 -12.35 5.56 -9.96
C THR A 38 -11.41 4.48 -10.52
N PHE A 39 -10.59 4.85 -11.52
CA PHE A 39 -9.62 3.94 -12.15
C PHE A 39 -8.58 3.39 -11.18
N LEU A 40 -8.10 4.24 -10.25
CA LEU A 40 -7.12 3.83 -9.25
C LEU A 40 -7.68 2.73 -8.34
N TRP A 41 -8.94 2.86 -7.92
CA TRP A 41 -9.61 1.87 -7.10
C TRP A 41 -9.63 0.52 -7.83
N VAL A 42 -10.01 0.50 -9.11
CA VAL A 42 -9.98 -0.72 -9.93
C VAL A 42 -8.57 -1.32 -10.01
N ALA A 43 -7.55 -0.49 -10.21
CA ALA A 43 -6.17 -0.94 -10.29
C ALA A 43 -5.70 -1.59 -8.97
N LEU A 44 -6.01 -0.99 -7.82
CA LEU A 44 -5.65 -1.50 -6.50
C LEU A 44 -6.37 -2.81 -6.19
N VAL A 45 -7.67 -2.91 -6.51
CA VAL A 45 -8.45 -4.14 -6.33
C VAL A 45 -7.89 -5.28 -7.17
N LEU A 46 -7.56 -5.02 -8.44
CA LEU A 46 -6.95 -6.03 -9.30
C LEU A 46 -5.56 -6.46 -8.81
N GLN A 47 -4.80 -5.55 -8.20
CA GLN A 47 -3.51 -5.87 -7.58
C GLN A 47 -3.70 -6.79 -6.36
N GLU A 48 -4.67 -6.50 -5.48
CA GLU A 48 -5.00 -7.36 -4.33
C GLU A 48 -5.45 -8.76 -4.81
N LEU A 49 -6.28 -8.83 -5.85
CA LEU A 49 -6.69 -10.10 -6.47
C LEU A 49 -5.52 -10.87 -7.08
N GLY A 50 -4.54 -10.18 -7.68
CA GLY A 50 -3.34 -10.80 -8.23
C GLY A 50 -2.44 -11.47 -7.17
N GLN A 51 -2.54 -11.01 -5.91
CA GLN A 51 -1.81 -11.58 -4.77
C GLN A 51 -2.63 -12.65 -4.02
N ALA A 52 -3.95 -12.66 -4.20
CA ALA A 52 -4.83 -13.62 -3.55
C ALA A 52 -4.61 -15.05 -4.08
N LYS A 53 -4.82 -16.04 -3.19
CA LYS A 53 -4.88 -17.44 -3.62
C LYS A 53 -6.08 -17.65 -4.56
N PRO A 54 -5.98 -18.51 -5.59
CA PRO A 54 -7.06 -18.68 -6.57
C PRO A 54 -8.44 -18.99 -5.95
N TRP A 55 -8.48 -19.80 -4.89
CA TRP A 55 -9.72 -20.15 -4.18
C TRP A 55 -10.27 -19.04 -3.27
N ALA A 56 -9.50 -17.98 -3.00
CA ALA A 56 -9.89 -16.87 -2.15
C ALA A 56 -10.33 -15.63 -2.96
N MET A 57 -10.00 -15.56 -4.25
CA MET A 57 -10.25 -14.37 -5.10
C MET A 57 -11.71 -13.89 -5.06
N ARG A 58 -12.68 -14.81 -5.14
CA ARG A 58 -14.11 -14.47 -5.06
C ARG A 58 -14.45 -13.76 -3.75
N ARG A 59 -14.03 -14.34 -2.62
CA ARG A 59 -14.23 -13.74 -1.30
C ARG A 59 -13.53 -12.38 -1.20
N VAL A 60 -12.29 -12.27 -1.69
CA VAL A 60 -11.53 -11.01 -1.67
C VAL A 60 -12.28 -9.90 -2.42
N VAL A 61 -12.75 -10.15 -3.64
CA VAL A 61 -13.48 -9.12 -4.41
C VAL A 61 -14.82 -8.74 -3.75
N ASP A 62 -15.48 -9.69 -3.09
CA ASP A 62 -16.73 -9.46 -2.37
C ASP A 62 -16.52 -8.60 -1.11
N ASP A 63 -15.44 -8.84 -0.37
CA ASP A 63 -15.10 -8.14 0.87
C ASP A 63 -14.50 -6.74 0.64
N ILE A 64 -14.06 -6.43 -0.58
CA ILE A 64 -13.48 -5.13 -0.91
C ILE A 64 -14.54 -4.02 -0.86
N PRO A 65 -14.29 -2.89 -0.16
CA PRO A 65 -15.28 -1.84 0.01
C PRO A 65 -15.39 -0.93 -1.21
N LYS A 66 -16.53 -0.25 -1.34
CA LYS A 66 -16.74 0.81 -2.34
C LYS A 66 -15.93 2.05 -1.94
N GLY A 67 -15.27 2.69 -2.90
CA GLY A 67 -14.56 3.96 -2.67
C GLY A 67 -13.10 3.80 -2.24
N LEU A 68 -12.27 4.81 -2.53
CA LEU A 68 -10.84 4.78 -2.24
C LEU A 68 -10.53 4.89 -0.75
N ASP A 69 -11.25 5.72 0.00
CA ASP A 69 -10.97 5.94 1.42
C ASP A 69 -11.22 4.69 2.24
N GLU A 70 -12.32 3.99 1.96
CA GLU A 70 -12.64 2.72 2.59
C GLU A 70 -11.65 1.63 2.18
N LEU A 71 -11.19 1.63 0.91
CA LEU A 71 -10.16 0.72 0.44
C LEU A 71 -8.82 0.96 1.15
N TYR A 72 -8.42 2.22 1.33
CA TYR A 72 -7.23 2.55 2.12
C TYR A 72 -7.40 2.16 3.59
N GLY A 73 -8.60 2.37 4.17
CA GLY A 73 -8.91 1.92 5.53
C GLY A 73 -8.71 0.42 5.69
N ARG A 74 -9.23 -0.39 4.77
CA ARG A 74 -9.00 -1.84 4.73
C ARG A 74 -7.51 -2.19 4.65
N MET A 75 -6.72 -1.49 3.83
CA MET A 75 -5.27 -1.72 3.74
C MET A 75 -4.57 -1.43 5.07
N ILE A 76 -4.97 -0.36 5.77
CA ILE A 76 -4.44 -0.04 7.10
C ILE A 76 -4.86 -1.08 8.13
N GLU A 77 -6.12 -1.54 8.10
CA GLU A 77 -6.58 -2.62 8.98
C GLU A 77 -5.79 -3.91 8.76
N GLN A 78 -5.55 -4.31 7.51
CA GLN A 78 -4.70 -5.47 7.17
C GLN A 78 -3.30 -5.33 7.75
N LEU A 79 -2.71 -4.12 7.66
CA LEU A 79 -1.41 -3.81 8.23
C LEU A 79 -1.40 -3.93 9.76
N GLN A 80 -2.49 -3.52 10.43
CA GLN A 80 -2.64 -3.68 11.88
C GLN A 80 -2.77 -5.15 12.33
N GLN A 81 -3.17 -6.06 11.45
CA GLN A 81 -3.23 -7.51 11.70
C GLN A 81 -1.91 -8.23 11.46
N LEU A 82 -0.85 -7.55 11.00
CA LEU A 82 0.48 -8.14 10.89
C LEU A 82 1.04 -8.49 12.28
N ARG A 83 2.08 -9.33 12.30
CA ARG A 83 2.87 -9.57 13.51
C ARG A 83 3.42 -8.24 14.01
N GLU A 84 3.61 -8.13 15.33
CA GLU A 84 3.97 -6.87 15.98
C GLU A 84 5.18 -6.16 15.35
N GLU A 85 6.26 -6.92 15.11
CA GLU A 85 7.49 -6.44 14.46
C GLU A 85 7.24 -5.96 13.01
N ASP A 86 6.59 -6.79 12.20
CA ASP A 86 6.23 -6.47 10.81
C ASP A 86 5.36 -5.20 10.72
N ARG A 87 4.42 -5.05 11.66
CA ARG A 87 3.53 -3.89 11.78
C ARG A 87 4.32 -2.63 12.12
N GLU A 88 5.21 -2.71 13.11
CA GLU A 88 6.06 -1.58 13.52
C GLU A 88 6.93 -1.11 12.36
N TYR A 89 7.57 -2.02 11.64
CA TYR A 89 8.41 -1.68 10.49
C TYR A 89 7.63 -1.00 9.36
N CYS A 90 6.45 -1.51 9.05
CA CYS A 90 5.58 -0.87 8.07
C CYS A 90 5.10 0.51 8.53
N GLN A 91 4.80 0.70 9.82
CA GLN A 91 4.44 2.00 10.38
C GLN A 91 5.60 3.00 10.28
N LEU A 92 6.83 2.59 10.62
CA LEU A 92 8.02 3.44 10.50
C LEU A 92 8.26 3.86 9.05
N VAL A 93 8.14 2.92 8.10
CA VAL A 93 8.28 3.21 6.66
C VAL A 93 7.20 4.16 6.16
N LEU A 94 5.93 3.90 6.49
CA LEU A 94 4.80 4.75 6.08
C LEU A 94 4.90 6.15 6.69
N ALA A 95 5.20 6.26 7.98
CA ALA A 95 5.40 7.55 8.65
C ALA A 95 6.51 8.34 7.97
N THR A 96 7.64 7.72 7.72
CA THR A 96 8.81 8.36 7.13
C THR A 96 8.54 8.83 5.70
N ALA A 97 7.94 7.97 4.86
CA ALA A 97 7.54 8.34 3.50
C ALA A 97 6.49 9.46 3.49
N THR A 98 5.57 9.45 4.46
CA THR A 98 4.51 10.46 4.58
C THR A 98 5.06 11.83 4.95
N LEU A 99 5.98 11.87 5.91
CA LEU A 99 6.58 13.10 6.44
C LEU A 99 7.73 13.63 5.56
N ALA A 100 8.29 12.81 4.68
CA ALA A 100 9.31 13.24 3.75
C ALA A 100 8.79 14.29 2.76
N CYS A 101 9.62 15.32 2.52
CA CYS A 101 9.33 16.39 1.55
C CYS A 101 9.40 15.91 0.10
N ARG A 102 10.10 14.80 -0.16
CA ARG A 102 10.26 14.19 -1.48
C ARG A 102 10.24 12.65 -1.38
N PRO A 103 10.01 11.94 -2.50
CA PRO A 103 10.31 10.52 -2.60
C PRO A 103 11.75 10.23 -2.14
N LEU A 104 11.92 9.13 -1.40
CA LEU A 104 13.20 8.71 -0.84
C LEU A 104 13.68 7.45 -1.55
N ARG A 105 14.99 7.33 -1.79
CA ARG A 105 15.59 6.06 -2.20
C ARG A 105 15.55 5.06 -1.05
N LEU A 106 15.57 3.77 -1.34
CA LEU A 106 15.57 2.72 -0.31
C LEU A 106 16.66 2.94 0.77
N PRO A 107 17.93 3.29 0.43
CA PRO A 107 18.95 3.56 1.45
C PRO A 107 18.63 4.81 2.28
N GLU A 108 18.09 5.86 1.65
CA GLU A 108 17.71 7.09 2.36
C GLU A 108 16.56 6.84 3.34
N LEU A 109 15.57 6.06 2.90
CA LEU A 109 14.45 5.64 3.73
C LEU A 109 14.93 4.79 4.91
N GLY A 110 15.80 3.82 4.66
CA GLY A 110 16.40 2.99 5.70
C GLY A 110 17.08 3.83 6.78
N ALA A 111 17.97 4.73 6.36
CA ALA A 111 18.75 5.59 7.25
C ALA A 111 17.89 6.48 8.18
N VAL A 112 16.72 6.95 7.72
CA VAL A 112 15.91 7.93 8.47
C VAL A 112 14.62 7.36 9.05
N SER A 113 14.28 6.11 8.72
CA SER A 113 13.05 5.44 9.20
C SER A 113 13.12 5.02 10.67
N GLY A 114 14.31 4.78 11.20
CA GLY A 114 14.49 4.19 12.54
C GLY A 114 14.32 2.68 12.57
N LEU A 115 14.34 2.02 11.41
CA LEU A 115 14.48 0.57 11.32
C LEU A 115 15.83 0.12 11.92
N PRO A 116 15.92 -1.11 12.44
CA PRO A 116 17.20 -1.71 12.86
C PRO A 116 18.26 -1.63 11.77
N GLY A 117 19.53 -1.54 12.18
CA GLY A 117 20.67 -1.43 11.26
C GLY A 117 20.79 -2.63 10.31
N GLU A 118 20.50 -3.83 10.81
CA GLU A 118 20.53 -5.06 10.01
C GLU A 118 19.50 -5.03 8.88
N ILE A 119 18.39 -4.32 9.09
CA ILE A 119 17.29 -4.20 8.13
C ILE A 119 17.52 -3.06 7.16
N SER A 120 17.85 -1.88 7.70
CA SER A 120 18.05 -0.68 6.89
C SER A 120 19.29 -0.76 5.99
N GLY A 121 20.26 -1.63 6.31
CA GLY A 121 21.43 -1.91 5.49
C GLY A 121 21.18 -2.79 4.26
N GLU A 122 20.08 -3.55 4.23
CA GLU A 122 19.78 -4.52 3.17
C GLU A 122 18.65 -4.03 2.27
N ALA A 123 18.98 -3.65 1.02
CA ALA A 123 18.03 -3.08 0.08
C ALA A 123 16.86 -4.03 -0.24
N GLU A 124 17.12 -5.34 -0.28
CA GLU A 124 16.08 -6.35 -0.51
C GLU A 124 15.05 -6.37 0.64
N TRP A 125 15.51 -6.31 1.89
CA TRP A 125 14.62 -6.31 3.06
C TRP A 125 13.84 -5.01 3.16
N MET A 126 14.47 -3.87 2.85
CA MET A 126 13.77 -2.60 2.70
C MET A 126 12.65 -2.67 1.67
N GLN A 127 12.91 -3.27 0.50
CA GLN A 127 11.90 -3.46 -0.53
C GLN A 127 10.77 -4.40 -0.07
N GLN A 128 11.08 -5.44 0.70
CA GLN A 128 10.08 -6.33 1.30
C GLN A 128 9.17 -5.57 2.28
N ILE A 129 9.71 -4.74 3.17
CA ILE A 129 8.92 -3.94 4.13
C ILE A 129 8.05 -2.90 3.41
N VAL A 130 8.59 -2.24 2.38
CA VAL A 130 7.80 -1.31 1.55
C VAL A 130 6.64 -2.06 0.87
N THR A 131 6.87 -3.29 0.43
CA THR A 131 5.82 -4.13 -0.18
C THR A 131 4.79 -4.60 0.85
N MET A 132 5.23 -4.91 2.08
CA MET A 132 4.38 -5.30 3.21
C MET A 132 3.50 -4.16 3.73
N SER A 133 3.91 -2.91 3.51
CA SER A 133 3.12 -1.71 3.82
C SER A 133 1.85 -1.59 2.96
N GLY A 134 1.52 -2.63 2.19
CA GLY A 134 0.37 -2.73 1.30
C GLY A 134 0.59 -1.97 0.01
N SER A 135 -0.45 -1.96 -0.82
CA SER A 135 -0.49 -1.19 -2.07
C SER A 135 -0.62 0.33 -1.83
N LEU A 136 -0.04 0.86 -0.74
CA LEU A 136 0.04 2.29 -0.42
C LEU A 136 1.32 2.91 -0.97
N LEU A 137 2.41 2.13 -1.01
CA LEU A 137 3.71 2.51 -1.53
C LEU A 137 4.10 1.64 -2.74
N THR A 138 5.01 2.15 -3.55
CA THR A 138 5.59 1.44 -4.70
C THR A 138 7.05 1.83 -4.85
N VAL A 139 7.88 0.89 -5.32
CA VAL A 139 9.31 1.13 -5.60
C VAL A 139 9.50 1.23 -7.11
N ARG A 140 10.15 2.30 -7.57
CA ARG A 140 10.56 2.50 -8.97
C ARG A 140 11.99 3.01 -8.97
N ASP A 141 12.88 2.32 -9.67
CA ASP A 141 14.31 2.66 -9.73
C ASP A 141 14.89 2.91 -8.32
N GLU A 142 14.63 1.96 -7.40
CA GLU A 142 15.01 2.02 -5.97
C GLU A 142 14.45 3.21 -5.19
N THR A 143 13.50 3.95 -5.75
CA THR A 143 12.88 5.11 -5.12
C THR A 143 11.46 4.78 -4.70
N VAL A 144 11.12 5.11 -3.46
CA VAL A 144 9.83 4.84 -2.84
C VAL A 144 8.88 6.00 -3.11
N TYR A 145 7.74 5.67 -3.73
CA TYR A 145 6.66 6.59 -4.05
C TYR A 145 5.36 6.10 -3.41
N PHE A 146 4.42 7.02 -3.20
CA PHE A 146 3.03 6.62 -3.01
C PHE A 146 2.46 6.10 -4.32
N VAL A 147 1.57 5.10 -4.24
CA VAL A 147 0.84 4.63 -5.43
C VAL A 147 0.04 5.75 -6.10
N HIS A 148 -0.40 6.72 -5.31
CA HIS A 148 -1.07 7.93 -5.75
C HIS A 148 -1.06 9.00 -4.64
N GLN A 149 -1.23 10.28 -5.00
CA GLN A 149 -1.28 11.38 -4.03
C GLN A 149 -2.39 11.19 -2.98
N SER A 150 -3.55 10.66 -3.37
CA SER A 150 -4.66 10.36 -2.44
C SER A 150 -4.30 9.40 -1.31
N ALA A 151 -3.34 8.48 -1.53
CA ALA A 151 -2.87 7.60 -0.47
C ALA A 151 -2.09 8.40 0.59
N LYS A 152 -1.23 9.34 0.17
CA LYS A 152 -0.53 10.25 1.09
C LYS A 152 -1.51 11.11 1.87
N GLU A 153 -2.51 11.68 1.20
CA GLU A 153 -3.54 12.51 1.83
C GLU A 153 -4.35 11.73 2.86
N TYR A 154 -4.72 10.48 2.53
CA TYR A 154 -5.39 9.58 3.47
C TYR A 154 -4.55 9.30 4.73
N LEU A 155 -3.25 9.06 4.56
CA LEU A 155 -2.31 8.80 5.66
C LEU A 155 -2.10 10.03 6.56
N ILE A 156 -2.06 11.23 5.99
CA ILE A 156 -1.95 12.49 6.75
C ILE A 156 -3.27 12.85 7.46
N GLY A 157 -4.40 12.50 6.85
CA GLY A 157 -5.73 12.83 7.38
C GLY A 157 -6.28 11.77 8.32
N LYS A 158 -6.76 10.67 7.74
CA LYS A 158 -7.60 9.67 8.43
C LYS A 158 -6.80 8.63 9.20
N ALA A 159 -5.59 8.28 8.74
CA ALA A 159 -4.76 7.26 9.36
C ALA A 159 -3.56 7.80 10.15
N ALA A 160 -3.46 9.12 10.35
CA ALA A 160 -2.29 9.74 10.98
C ALA A 160 -2.03 9.23 12.40
N SER A 161 -3.08 9.00 13.20
CA SER A 161 -2.96 8.45 14.56
C SER A 161 -2.45 7.00 14.59
N ILE A 162 -2.62 6.27 13.49
CA ILE A 162 -2.20 4.87 13.37
C ILE A 162 -0.74 4.77 12.93
N ILE A 163 -0.33 5.60 11.96
CA ILE A 163 1.03 5.56 11.43
C ILE A 163 2.01 6.48 12.17
N ILE A 164 1.50 7.55 12.81
CA ILE A 164 2.30 8.55 13.53
C ILE A 164 1.70 8.71 14.94
N PRO A 165 1.80 7.69 15.82
CA PRO A 165 1.11 7.67 17.11
C PRO A 165 1.57 8.79 18.06
N CYS A 166 2.84 9.21 17.97
CA CYS A 166 3.39 10.31 18.77
C CYS A 166 3.15 11.70 18.16
N GLY A 167 2.43 11.78 17.05
CA GLY A 167 2.13 13.01 16.33
C GLY A 167 3.24 13.50 15.38
N PRO A 168 2.89 14.35 14.39
CA PRO A 168 3.82 14.74 13.33
C PRO A 168 5.09 15.43 13.81
N ALA A 169 5.00 16.30 14.83
CA ALA A 169 6.15 17.04 15.33
C ALA A 169 7.25 16.14 15.91
N ALA A 170 6.86 15.15 16.72
CA ALA A 170 7.79 14.18 17.30
C ALA A 170 8.43 13.31 16.20
N ALA A 171 7.63 12.84 15.23
CA ALA A 171 8.16 12.04 14.13
C ALA A 171 9.09 12.83 13.20
N HIS A 172 8.75 14.08 12.88
CA HIS A 172 9.66 14.98 12.15
C HIS A 172 10.98 15.19 12.89
N TRP A 173 10.94 15.38 14.21
CA TRP A 173 12.15 15.51 15.02
C TRP A 173 13.01 14.24 14.98
N SER A 174 12.40 13.06 15.10
CA SER A 174 13.12 11.78 15.01
C SER A 174 13.78 11.58 13.64
N ILE A 175 13.09 11.92 12.54
CA ILE A 175 13.65 11.86 11.19
C ILE A 175 14.81 12.85 11.04
N PHE A 176 14.67 14.07 11.56
CA PHE A 176 15.71 15.09 11.52
C PHE A 176 16.98 14.63 12.25
N GLN A 177 16.86 14.11 13.47
CA GLN A 177 18.00 13.59 14.23
C GLN A 177 18.73 12.48 13.47
N ARG A 178 18.00 11.47 12.98
CA ARG A 178 18.59 10.38 12.20
C ARG A 178 19.24 10.85 10.89
N SER A 179 18.72 11.91 10.29
CA SER A 179 19.33 12.52 9.10
C SER A 179 20.67 13.19 9.39
N LEU A 180 20.92 13.65 10.62
CA LEU A 180 22.21 14.16 11.05
C LEU A 180 23.20 13.00 11.28
N ASP A 181 22.75 11.95 11.95
CA ASP A 181 23.59 10.77 12.24
C ASP A 181 24.00 10.03 10.96
N ALA A 182 23.12 9.96 9.96
CA ALA A 182 23.44 9.32 8.67
C ALA A 182 24.48 10.09 7.82
N ARG A 183 24.85 11.32 8.22
CA ARG A 183 25.85 12.16 7.54
C ARG A 183 27.23 12.13 8.20
N SER A 184 27.35 11.57 9.41
CA SER A 184 28.62 11.42 10.14
C SER A 184 29.28 10.08 9.82
#